data_AF-A0A1F3NA95-F1
#
_entry.id   AF-A0A1F3NA95-F1
#
_cell.length_a   1.000
_cell.length_b   1.000
_cell.length_c   1.000
_cell.angle_alpha   90.00
_cell.angle_beta   90.00
_cell.angle_gamma   90.00
#
_symmetry.space_group_name_H-M   'P 1'
#
loop_
_entity.id
_entity.type
_entity.pdbx_description
1 polymer ?
#
loop_
_entity_poly.entity_id
_entity_poly.type
_entity_poly.pdbx_seq_one_letter_code
_entity_poly.pdbx_strand_id
1 'polypeptide(L)'
;MTSCGKADNDIIPDVYVDFTIDLTDPEFVSLSVIGISDTIDALTNNWGYRSAGYDGNGIIIYSGPDEYFAYDRTCPHDFTVNNLSIKVKIDLTVAECPQCGTKYALSVYGTPISGVGKYPLKNYKTSFDGDRYVRVWNN
;
A
#
# COMPACT_ATOMS: atom_id res chain seq x y z
N MET A 1 -8.88 -31.64 -1.45
CA MET A 1 -9.03 -30.30 -0.86
C MET A 1 -7.63 -29.81 -0.52
N THR A 2 -6.96 -29.14 -1.46
CA THR A 2 -5.62 -28.60 -1.21
C THR A 2 -5.82 -27.15 -0.84
N SER A 3 -5.98 -26.90 0.46
CA SER A 3 -5.96 -25.56 1.03
C SER A 3 -4.59 -24.95 0.70
N CYS A 4 -4.55 -24.03 -0.26
CA CYS A 4 -3.39 -23.19 -0.47
C CYS A 4 -3.33 -22.28 0.77
N GLY A 5 -2.53 -22.68 1.76
CA GLY A 5 -2.26 -21.84 2.92
C GLY A 5 -1.60 -20.57 2.39
N LYS A 6 -2.39 -19.50 2.28
CA LYS A 6 -1.86 -18.14 2.18
C LYS A 6 -0.99 -18.00 3.42
N ALA A 7 0.32 -18.03 3.24
CA ALA A 7 1.24 -17.78 4.33
C ALA A 7 0.97 -16.35 4.77
N ASP A 8 0.30 -16.23 5.92
CA ASP A 8 0.20 -15.02 6.72
C ASP A 8 1.63 -14.63 7.17
N ASN A 9 2.45 -14.17 6.23
CA ASN A 9 3.71 -13.51 6.53
C ASN A 9 3.44 -12.01 6.53
N ASP A 10 2.51 -11.59 7.39
CA ASP A 10 2.36 -10.18 7.73
C ASP A 10 3.53 -9.77 8.62
N ILE A 11 4.62 -9.37 7.96
CA ILE A 11 5.90 -9.10 8.62
C ILE A 11 5.94 -7.70 9.19
N ILE A 12 5.25 -6.75 8.56
CA ILE A 12 5.18 -5.38 9.05
C ILE A 12 4.13 -5.32 10.17
N PRO A 13 4.46 -4.83 11.37
CA PRO A 13 3.52 -4.76 12.48
C PRO A 13 2.24 -3.99 12.14
N ASP A 14 1.14 -4.34 12.77
CA ASP A 14 -0.12 -3.61 12.63
C ASP A 14 -0.04 -2.20 13.22
N VAL A 15 -0.56 -1.25 12.46
CA VAL A 15 -0.86 0.12 12.90
C VAL A 15 -2.33 0.38 12.64
N TYR A 16 -2.97 1.23 13.45
CA TYR A 16 -4.39 1.53 13.22
C TYR A 16 -4.59 2.30 11.91
N VAL A 17 -5.38 1.72 11.01
CA VAL A 17 -5.76 2.30 9.73
C VAL A 17 -7.28 2.25 9.63
N ASP A 18 -7.92 3.41 9.53
CA ASP A 18 -9.32 3.55 9.13
C ASP A 18 -9.53 4.97 8.59
N PHE A 19 -9.50 5.10 7.26
CA PHE A 19 -9.71 6.38 6.60
C PHE A 19 -10.45 6.24 5.28
N THR A 20 -10.96 7.35 4.79
CA THR A 20 -11.60 7.45 3.48
C THR A 20 -10.96 8.59 2.69
N ILE A 21 -10.75 8.39 1.40
CA ILE A 21 -10.37 9.45 0.47
C ILE A 21 -11.53 9.76 -0.47
N ASP A 22 -11.60 11.02 -0.89
CA ASP A 22 -12.55 11.52 -1.87
C ASP A 22 -11.82 11.72 -3.20
N LEU A 23 -12.18 10.96 -4.22
CA LEU A 23 -11.55 11.03 -5.55
C LEU A 23 -11.84 12.35 -6.29
N THR A 24 -12.72 13.20 -5.76
CA THR A 24 -12.94 14.55 -6.28
C THR A 24 -12.06 15.61 -5.61
N ASP A 25 -11.37 15.26 -4.53
CA ASP A 25 -10.37 16.14 -3.91
C ASP A 25 -9.19 16.32 -4.88
N PRO A 26 -8.75 17.56 -5.17
CA PRO A 26 -7.57 17.82 -6.00
C PRO A 26 -6.30 17.07 -5.57
N GLU A 27 -6.18 16.71 -4.29
CA GLU A 27 -5.05 15.91 -3.78
C GLU A 27 -5.11 14.45 -4.26
N PHE A 28 -6.29 13.90 -4.52
CA PHE A 28 -6.49 12.48 -4.85
C PHE A 28 -7.13 12.24 -6.23
N VAL A 29 -7.46 13.30 -6.98
CA VAL A 29 -8.14 13.19 -8.29
C VAL A 29 -7.34 12.39 -9.32
N SER A 30 -6.02 12.31 -9.16
CA SER A 30 -5.11 11.47 -9.94
C SER A 30 -5.53 9.98 -9.90
N LEU A 31 -6.03 9.51 -8.76
CA LEU A 31 -6.43 8.13 -8.52
C LEU A 31 -7.71 7.71 -9.27
N SER A 32 -8.47 8.68 -9.80
CA SER A 32 -9.60 8.38 -10.70
C SER A 32 -9.17 7.76 -12.04
N VAL A 33 -7.87 7.85 -12.37
CA VAL A 33 -7.29 7.23 -13.56
C VAL A 33 -6.75 5.84 -13.21
N ILE A 34 -7.28 4.82 -13.89
CA ILE A 34 -6.82 3.43 -13.75
C ILE A 34 -5.32 3.33 -14.05
N GLY A 35 -4.59 2.60 -13.21
CA GLY A 35 -3.16 2.36 -13.35
C GLY A 35 -2.28 3.43 -12.73
N ILE A 36 -2.85 4.42 -12.04
CA ILE A 36 -2.12 5.41 -11.26
C ILE A 36 -2.04 4.98 -9.78
N SER A 37 -0.98 5.41 -9.10
CA SER A 37 -0.90 5.35 -7.65
C SER A 37 -0.61 6.73 -7.06
N ASP A 38 -1.00 6.87 -5.80
CA ASP A 38 -0.71 8.04 -4.98
C ASP A 38 -0.45 7.62 -3.54
N THR A 39 -0.07 8.56 -2.67
CA THR A 39 0.34 8.27 -1.31
C THR A 39 -0.45 9.02 -0.26
N ILE A 40 -0.76 8.33 0.82
CA ILE A 40 -1.40 8.86 2.01
C ILE A 40 -0.36 8.94 3.13
N ASP A 41 -0.32 10.06 3.81
CA ASP A 41 0.43 10.26 5.05
C ASP A 41 -0.36 11.13 6.04
N ALA A 42 0.23 11.38 7.21
CA ALA A 42 -0.40 12.14 8.29
C ALA A 42 -0.86 13.57 7.90
N LEU A 43 -0.33 14.14 6.81
CA LEU A 43 -0.62 15.50 6.35
C LEU A 43 -1.67 15.54 5.23
N THR A 44 -1.97 14.41 4.60
CA THR A 44 -2.92 14.36 3.48
C THR A 44 -4.36 14.60 3.92
N ASN A 45 -5.21 15.11 3.03
CA ASN A 45 -6.61 15.48 3.31
C ASN A 45 -7.59 14.29 3.32
N ASN A 46 -7.16 13.14 3.85
CA ASN A 46 -8.03 12.00 4.06
C ASN A 46 -9.07 12.28 5.16
N TRP A 47 -10.23 11.64 5.11
CA TRP A 47 -11.25 11.69 6.17
C TRP A 47 -11.08 10.51 7.13
N GLY A 48 -11.50 10.66 8.38
CA GLY A 48 -11.32 9.62 9.42
C GLY A 48 -10.01 9.75 10.19
N TYR A 49 -9.37 8.63 10.53
CA TYR A 49 -8.11 8.63 11.27
C TYR A 49 -6.96 9.09 10.38
N ARG A 50 -6.07 9.93 10.92
CA ARG A 50 -4.84 10.35 10.23
C ARG A 50 -3.86 9.18 10.21
N SER A 51 -3.98 8.32 9.20
CA SER A 51 -3.09 7.18 9.02
C SER A 51 -1.82 7.58 8.28
N ALA A 52 -0.69 7.06 8.73
CA ALA A 52 0.62 7.29 8.13
C ALA A 52 1.37 5.99 7.86
N GLY A 53 0.69 4.84 7.88
CA GLY A 53 1.35 3.53 7.80
C GLY A 53 2.30 3.28 8.97
N TYR A 54 3.02 2.17 8.91
CA TYR A 54 4.03 1.79 9.86
C TYR A 54 5.19 2.81 9.85
N ASP A 55 5.55 3.26 11.05
CA ASP A 55 6.66 4.22 11.28
C ASP A 55 6.54 5.54 10.48
N GLY A 56 5.32 5.93 10.11
CA GLY A 56 5.10 7.16 9.34
C GLY A 56 5.56 7.09 7.88
N ASN A 57 5.85 5.91 7.35
CA ASN A 57 6.32 5.75 5.96
C ASN A 57 5.24 6.11 4.92
N GLY A 58 3.99 6.11 5.33
CA GLY A 58 2.80 6.36 4.53
C GLY A 58 2.20 5.09 3.97
N ILE A 59 1.11 5.26 3.24
CA ILE A 59 0.35 4.20 2.57
C ILE A 59 0.32 4.51 1.08
N ILE A 60 0.48 3.49 0.23
CA ILE A 60 0.26 3.59 -1.21
C ILE A 60 -1.20 3.26 -1.48
N ILE A 61 -1.86 4.06 -2.31
CA ILE A 61 -3.13 3.71 -2.95
C ILE A 61 -2.85 3.49 -4.43
N TYR A 62 -3.27 2.35 -4.97
CA TYR A 62 -3.16 2.02 -6.39
C TYR A 62 -4.56 1.83 -6.99
N SER A 63 -4.83 2.53 -8.09
CA SER A 63 -6.09 2.45 -8.84
C SER A 63 -6.04 1.27 -9.80
N GLY A 64 -6.72 0.18 -9.44
CA GLY A 64 -6.90 -0.99 -10.31
C GLY A 64 -8.07 -0.81 -11.28
N PRO A 65 -8.32 -1.80 -12.16
CA PRO A 65 -9.42 -1.73 -13.12
C PRO A 65 -10.81 -1.62 -12.49
N ASP A 66 -11.06 -2.40 -11.44
CA ASP A 66 -12.38 -2.53 -10.79
C ASP A 66 -12.34 -2.20 -9.29
N GLU A 67 -11.14 -2.10 -8.71
CA GLU A 67 -10.93 -1.93 -7.28
C GLU A 67 -9.68 -1.11 -6.99
N TYR A 68 -9.59 -0.62 -5.76
CA TYR A 68 -8.40 0.06 -5.27
C TYR A 68 -7.61 -0.87 -4.37
N PHE A 69 -6.29 -0.76 -4.41
CA PHE A 69 -5.40 -1.50 -3.54
C PHE A 69 -4.66 -0.55 -2.63
N ALA A 70 -4.45 -0.96 -1.37
CA ALA A 70 -3.75 -0.15 -0.40
C ALA A 70 -2.61 -0.93 0.25
N TYR A 71 -1.43 -0.32 0.35
CA TYR A 71 -0.22 -0.97 0.83
C TYR A 71 0.58 -0.12 1.81
N ASP A 72 1.16 -0.74 2.83
CA ASP A 72 2.16 -0.06 3.66
C ASP A 72 3.42 0.24 2.83
N ARG A 73 4.03 1.41 3.05
CA ARG A 73 5.24 1.84 2.33
C ARG A 73 6.54 1.30 2.91
N THR A 74 6.49 0.40 3.90
CA THR A 74 7.67 -0.20 4.53
C THR A 74 8.13 -1.42 3.74
N CYS A 75 9.41 -1.46 3.36
CA CYS A 75 10.01 -2.61 2.71
C CYS A 75 10.01 -3.85 3.64
N PRO A 76 9.27 -4.92 3.30
CA PRO A 76 9.19 -6.10 4.16
C PRO A 76 10.51 -6.86 4.26
N HIS A 77 11.33 -6.85 3.20
CA HIS A 77 12.60 -7.56 3.19
C HIS A 77 13.60 -6.96 4.16
N ASP A 78 13.83 -5.64 4.09
CA ASP A 78 14.75 -4.95 4.99
C ASP A 78 14.26 -4.96 6.44
N PHE A 79 12.95 -4.92 6.64
CA PHE A 79 12.36 -5.11 7.96
C PHE A 79 12.63 -6.51 8.50
N THR A 80 12.44 -7.56 7.70
CA THR A 80 12.67 -8.96 8.13
C THR A 80 14.13 -9.23 8.45
N VAL A 81 15.04 -8.81 7.57
CA VAL A 81 16.46 -9.21 7.63
C VAL A 81 17.25 -8.32 8.57
N ASN A 82 16.96 -7.02 8.58
CA ASN A 82 17.76 -6.01 9.26
C ASN A 82 17.00 -5.26 10.36
N ASN A 83 15.70 -5.53 10.54
CA ASN A 83 14.81 -4.76 11.42
C ASN A 83 14.81 -3.26 11.06
N LEU A 84 14.93 -2.94 9.77
CA LEU A 84 14.95 -1.58 9.24
C LEU A 84 13.62 -1.21 8.59
N SER A 85 13.07 -0.08 9.03
CA SER A 85 11.88 0.54 8.45
C SER A 85 12.27 1.40 7.24
N ILE A 86 12.39 0.78 6.07
CA ILE A 86 12.79 1.48 4.84
C ILE A 86 11.56 1.83 4.01
N LYS A 87 11.34 3.14 3.79
CA LYS A 87 10.30 3.67 2.91
C LYS A 87 10.59 3.36 1.45
N VAL A 88 9.65 2.70 0.77
CA VAL A 88 9.71 2.47 -0.67
C VAL A 88 9.34 3.74 -1.46
N LYS A 89 10.01 3.92 -2.60
CA LYS A 89 9.71 4.95 -3.59
C LYS A 89 8.74 4.39 -4.60
N ILE A 90 7.86 5.23 -5.14
CA ILE A 90 6.80 4.80 -6.04
C ILE A 90 7.03 5.44 -7.40
N ASP A 91 6.89 4.62 -8.43
CA ASP A 91 6.92 5.00 -9.83
C ASP A 91 5.73 4.34 -10.53
N LEU A 92 4.64 5.10 -10.66
CA LEU A 92 3.37 4.68 -11.25
C LEU A 92 2.80 3.38 -10.67
N THR A 93 3.16 2.23 -11.25
CA THR A 93 2.62 0.91 -10.90
C THR A 93 3.60 0.06 -10.10
N VAL A 94 4.80 0.58 -9.83
CA VAL A 94 5.89 -0.14 -9.16
C VAL A 94 6.36 0.63 -7.94
N ALA A 95 6.54 -0.07 -6.83
CA ALA A 95 7.25 0.43 -5.67
C ALA A 95 8.66 -0.17 -5.61
N GLU A 96 9.69 0.63 -5.34
CA GLU A 96 11.08 0.21 -5.27
C GLU A 96 11.68 0.58 -3.92
N CYS A 97 12.29 -0.41 -3.26
CA CYS A 97 13.07 -0.14 -2.05
C CYS A 97 14.43 0.48 -2.42
N PRO A 98 14.77 1.68 -1.94
CA PRO A 98 16.05 2.33 -2.25
C PRO A 98 17.27 1.64 -1.59
N GLN A 99 17.05 0.74 -0.61
CA GLN A 99 18.12 0.06 0.10
C GLN A 99 18.48 -1.28 -0.57
N CYS A 100 17.51 -2.20 -0.68
CA CYS A 100 17.75 -3.53 -1.24
C CYS A 100 17.46 -3.65 -2.75
N GLY A 101 16.92 -2.60 -3.38
CA GLY A 101 16.58 -2.59 -4.81
C GLY A 101 15.40 -3.48 -5.19
N THR A 102 14.68 -4.04 -4.21
CA THR A 102 13.50 -4.88 -4.49
C THR A 102 12.38 -4.04 -5.09
N LYS A 103 11.81 -4.54 -6.19
CA LYS A 103 10.68 -3.91 -6.89
C LYS A 103 9.41 -4.71 -6.65
N TYR A 104 8.32 -4.02 -6.37
CA TYR A 104 7.01 -4.57 -6.04
C TYR A 104 5.99 -4.09 -7.05
N ALA A 105 5.23 -5.02 -7.64
CA ALA A 105 4.15 -4.69 -8.55
C ALA A 105 2.87 -4.36 -7.77
N LEU A 106 2.42 -3.11 -7.84
CA LEU A 106 1.20 -2.65 -7.16
C LEU A 106 -0.08 -3.24 -7.78
N SER A 107 -0.04 -3.63 -9.06
CA SER A 107 -1.14 -4.31 -9.74
C SER A 107 -1.32 -5.78 -9.36
N VAL A 108 -0.34 -6.35 -8.65
CA VAL A 108 -0.35 -7.76 -8.24
C VAL A 108 -0.11 -7.84 -6.73
N TYR A 109 -0.97 -7.20 -5.95
CA TYR A 109 -0.98 -7.27 -4.47
C TYR A 109 0.34 -6.85 -3.79
N GLY A 110 1.13 -5.98 -4.44
CA GLY A 110 2.44 -5.57 -3.93
C GLY A 110 3.48 -6.69 -3.96
N THR A 111 3.33 -7.67 -4.86
CA THR A 111 4.24 -8.83 -4.98
C THR A 111 5.61 -8.40 -5.51
N PRO A 112 6.73 -8.90 -4.92
CA PRO A 112 8.05 -8.65 -5.46
C PRO A 112 8.21 -9.24 -6.87
N ILE A 113 8.63 -8.42 -7.83
CA ILE A 113 8.85 -8.80 -9.24
C ILE A 113 10.34 -8.83 -9.62
N SER A 114 11.20 -8.22 -8.81
CA SER A 114 12.65 -8.21 -8.98
C SER A 114 13.36 -7.85 -7.67
N GLY A 115 14.63 -8.22 -7.54
CA GLY A 115 15.46 -8.00 -6.37
C GLY A 115 15.48 -9.17 -5.38
N VAL A 116 15.95 -8.90 -4.16
CA VAL A 116 16.20 -9.93 -3.13
C VAL A 116 14.99 -10.25 -2.25
N GLY A 117 13.97 -9.37 -2.26
CA GLY A 117 12.78 -9.54 -1.43
C GLY A 117 11.89 -10.70 -1.86
N LYS A 118 11.33 -11.41 -0.87
CA LYS A 118 10.46 -12.58 -1.06
C LYS A 118 9.04 -12.40 -0.52
N TYR A 119 8.79 -11.26 0.11
CA TYR A 119 7.54 -10.97 0.78
C TYR A 119 6.82 -9.81 0.08
N PRO A 120 5.50 -9.90 -0.13
CA PRO A 120 4.72 -8.79 -0.66
C PRO A 120 4.65 -7.63 0.35
N LEU A 121 4.35 -6.42 -0.13
CA LEU A 121 4.01 -5.30 0.75
C LEU A 121 2.82 -5.67 1.66
N LYS A 122 2.76 -5.11 2.87
CA LYS A 122 1.60 -5.30 3.75
C LYS A 122 0.38 -4.68 3.09
N ASN A 123 -0.67 -5.48 2.93
CA ASN A 123 -1.91 -5.08 2.28
C ASN A 123 -2.92 -4.58 3.32
N TYR A 124 -3.58 -3.47 3.04
CA TYR A 124 -4.75 -3.01 3.78
C TYR A 124 -6.03 -3.38 3.04
N LYS A 125 -7.14 -3.47 3.77
CA LYS A 125 -8.45 -3.70 3.17
C LYS A 125 -8.94 -2.40 2.54
N THR A 126 -9.62 -2.53 1.42
CA THR A 126 -10.19 -1.40 0.68
C THR A 126 -11.66 -1.66 0.35
N SER A 127 -12.40 -0.58 0.15
CA SER A 127 -13.76 -0.60 -0.38
C SER A 127 -13.95 0.66 -1.20
N PHE A 128 -14.50 0.49 -2.39
CA PHE A 128 -14.88 1.57 -3.28
C PHE A 128 -16.40 1.55 -3.45
N ASP A 129 -17.03 2.73 -3.37
CA ASP A 129 -18.48 2.88 -3.54
C ASP A 129 -18.94 2.82 -5.00
N GLY A 130 -18.00 2.75 -5.95
CA GLY A 130 -18.28 2.70 -7.38
C GLY A 130 -18.28 4.07 -8.06
N ASP A 131 -18.08 5.16 -7.31
CA ASP A 131 -18.16 6.52 -7.85
C ASP A 131 -17.05 7.44 -7.31
N ARG A 132 -16.97 7.62 -5.98
CA ARG A 132 -16.25 8.74 -5.39
C ARG A 132 -15.38 8.39 -4.19
N TYR A 133 -15.82 7.50 -3.31
CA TYR A 133 -15.18 7.29 -2.02
C TYR A 133 -14.44 5.96 -1.96
N VAL A 134 -13.17 6.02 -1.56
CA VAL A 134 -12.35 4.83 -1.28
C VAL A 134 -12.06 4.80 0.21
N ARG A 135 -12.55 3.78 0.91
CA ARG A 135 -12.23 3.51 2.31
C ARG A 135 -11.08 2.51 2.41
N VAL A 136 -10.18 2.74 3.35
CA VAL A 136 -9.03 1.87 3.65
C VAL A 136 -8.99 1.57 5.15
N TRP A 137 -8.84 0.30 5.53
CA TRP A 137 -8.76 -0.09 6.93
C TRP A 137 -7.97 -1.37 7.20
N ASN A 138 -7.66 -1.63 8.48
CA ASN A 138 -7.24 -2.94 8.98
C ASN A 138 -8.15 -3.45 10.12
N ASN A 139 -7.92 -4.70 10.54
CA ASN A 139 -8.70 -5.38 11.58
C ASN A 139 -8.20 -5.06 12.99
#